data_AF-A0A559GBX6-F1
#
_entry.id   AF-A0A559GBX6-F1
#
_cell.length_a   1.000
_cell.length_b   1.000
_cell.length_c   1.000
_cell.angle_alpha   90.00
_cell.angle_beta   90.00
_cell.angle_gamma   90.00
#
_symmetry.space_group_name_H-M   'P 1'
#
loop_
_entity.id
_entity.type
_entity.pdbx_description
1 polymer ?
#
loop_
_entity_poly.entity_id
_entity_poly.type
_entity_poly.pdbx_seq_one_letter_code
_entity_poly.pdbx_strand_id
1 'polypeptide(L)'
;MMETIRNYLSYAGIQYRNPDKSGDEREKMLELRHKGQEARKAFTNLAKAFQASHPEWELQQTSQWMNQAQRLRPHFWAYLQREGQVTEPMMALRLFGTPADFGISLEVSFIERKKDEQTLDKQAKVL
;
A
#
# COMPACT_ATOMS: atom_id res chain seq x y z
N MET A 1 -15.27 -1.98 5.76
CA MET A 1 -13.88 -2.17 5.30
C MET A 1 -13.59 -1.30 4.07
N MET A 2 -14.36 -1.43 2.98
CA MET A 2 -14.13 -0.65 1.76
C MET A 2 -14.46 0.84 1.88
N GLU A 3 -15.46 1.20 2.68
CA GLU A 3 -15.84 2.60 2.90
C GLU A 3 -14.71 3.43 3.54
N THR A 4 -14.00 2.86 4.52
CA THR A 4 -12.85 3.51 5.16
C THR A 4 -11.74 3.80 4.16
N ILE A 5 -11.47 2.85 3.25
CA ILE A 5 -10.50 3.01 2.17
C ILE A 5 -10.96 4.09 1.19
N ARG A 6 -12.22 4.01 0.75
CA ARG A 6 -12.86 4.98 -0.16
C ARG A 6 -12.76 6.41 0.37
N ASN A 7 -13.12 6.61 1.63
CA ASN A 7 -13.08 7.92 2.28
C ASN A 7 -11.63 8.41 2.37
N TYR A 8 -10.68 7.53 2.67
CA TYR A 8 -9.28 7.91 2.79
C TYR A 8 -8.63 8.32 1.45
N LEU A 9 -9.10 7.79 0.32
CA LEU A 9 -8.63 8.20 -1.02
C LEU A 9 -8.78 9.72 -1.27
N SER A 10 -9.76 10.38 -0.63
CA SER A 10 -9.95 11.83 -0.75
C SER A 10 -8.83 12.67 -0.14
N TYR A 11 -8.02 12.08 0.75
CA TYR A 11 -6.92 12.77 1.42
C TYR A 11 -5.58 12.64 0.69
N ALA A 12 -5.58 12.12 -0.54
CA ALA A 12 -4.38 11.96 -1.35
C ALA A 12 -3.60 13.28 -1.47
N GLY A 13 -2.30 13.24 -1.15
CA GLY A 13 -1.40 14.38 -1.32
C GLY A 13 -1.50 15.48 -0.26
N ILE A 14 -2.45 15.40 0.68
CA ILE A 14 -2.51 16.32 1.82
C ILE A 14 -1.21 16.19 2.63
N GLN A 15 -0.68 17.34 3.05
CA GLN A 15 0.47 17.39 3.93
C GLN A 15 0.03 17.07 5.35
N TYR A 16 0.56 15.98 5.89
CA TYR A 16 0.52 15.64 7.30
C TYR A 16 1.65 16.36 8.03
N ARG A 17 1.40 16.77 9.26
CA ARG A 17 2.43 17.27 10.17
C ARG A 17 2.28 16.55 11.50
N ASN A 18 3.36 16.46 12.26
CA ASN A 18 3.27 15.91 13.60
C ASN A 18 2.26 16.76 14.41
N PRO A 19 1.20 16.15 15.01
CA PRO A 19 0.20 16.88 15.77
C PRO A 19 0.77 17.81 16.83
N ASP A 20 1.86 17.41 17.50
CA ASP A 20 2.51 18.20 18.56
C ASP A 20 3.19 19.47 18.01
N LYS A 21 3.45 19.52 16.71
CA LYS A 21 4.03 20.67 16.00
C LYS A 21 3.01 21.42 15.15
N SER A 22 1.73 21.08 15.26
CA SER A 22 0.68 21.58 14.36
C SER A 22 -0.18 22.68 14.94
N GLY A 23 0.05 23.07 16.21
CA GLY A 23 -0.71 24.14 16.87
C GLY A 23 -2.22 23.92 16.76
N ASP A 24 -2.91 24.87 16.15
CA ASP A 24 -4.36 24.85 15.96
C ASP A 24 -4.84 23.72 15.03
N GLU A 25 -3.98 23.21 14.14
CA GLU A 25 -4.30 22.07 13.27
C GLU A 25 -4.05 20.70 13.94
N ARG A 26 -3.67 20.65 15.23
CA ARG A 26 -3.37 19.40 15.95
C ARG A 26 -4.49 18.38 15.85
N GLU A 27 -5.73 18.79 16.05
CA GLU A 27 -6.89 17.89 16.02
C GLU A 27 -7.11 17.29 14.62
N LYS A 28 -7.01 18.12 13.57
CA LYS A 28 -7.04 17.68 12.18
C LYS A 28 -5.94 16.66 11.86
N MET A 29 -4.71 16.87 12.35
CA MET A 29 -3.62 15.91 12.15
C MET A 29 -3.87 14.59 12.90
N LEU A 30 -4.42 14.63 14.11
CA LEU A 30 -4.81 13.40 14.83
C LEU A 30 -5.88 12.63 14.06
N GLU A 31 -6.89 13.32 13.52
CA GLU A 31 -7.95 12.71 12.72
C GLU A 31 -7.39 12.09 11.43
N LEU A 32 -6.53 12.80 10.69
CA LEU A 32 -5.88 12.28 9.48
C LEU A 32 -5.02 11.04 9.78
N ARG A 33 -4.31 11.04 10.91
CA ARG A 33 -3.54 9.89 11.38
C ARG A 33 -4.45 8.70 11.66
N HIS A 34 -5.54 8.91 12.40
CA HIS A 34 -6.50 7.86 12.72
C HIS A 34 -7.09 7.24 11.44
N LYS A 35 -7.62 8.08 10.55
CA LYS A 35 -8.20 7.64 9.27
C LYS A 35 -7.20 6.88 8.41
N GLY A 36 -5.94 7.32 8.35
CA GLY A 36 -4.89 6.63 7.61
C GLY A 36 -4.51 5.27 8.20
N GLN A 37 -4.45 5.16 9.53
CA GLN A 37 -4.22 3.89 10.21
C GLN A 37 -5.37 2.91 9.99
N GLU A 38 -6.62 3.37 10.06
CA GLU A 38 -7.79 2.53 9.81
C GLU A 38 -7.86 2.07 8.35
N ALA A 39 -7.64 2.96 7.38
CA ALA A 39 -7.61 2.60 5.98
C ALA A 39 -6.50 1.59 5.66
N ARG A 40 -5.31 1.76 6.24
CA ARG A 40 -4.21 0.79 6.13
C ARG A 40 -4.59 -0.56 6.75
N LYS A 41 -5.24 -0.57 7.91
CA LYS A 41 -5.70 -1.80 8.57
C LYS A 41 -6.74 -2.53 7.73
N ALA A 42 -7.68 -1.80 7.14
CA ALA A 42 -8.68 -2.33 6.23
C ALA A 42 -8.03 -3.01 5.02
N PHE A 43 -7.08 -2.33 4.35
CA PHE A 43 -6.37 -2.91 3.22
C PHE A 43 -5.51 -4.12 3.62
N THR A 44 -4.86 -4.07 4.79
CA THR A 44 -4.08 -5.20 5.32
C THR A 44 -4.95 -6.44 5.55
N ASN A 45 -6.16 -6.25 6.06
CA ASN A 45 -7.10 -7.36 6.25
C ASN A 45 -7.55 -7.95 4.90
N LEU A 46 -7.76 -7.10 3.89
CA LEU A 46 -8.04 -7.57 2.53
C LEU A 46 -6.87 -8.40 1.96
N ALA A 47 -5.63 -7.90 2.09
CA ALA A 47 -4.46 -8.61 1.60
C ALA A 47 -4.27 -9.97 2.32
N LYS A 48 -4.57 -10.04 3.62
CA LYS A 48 -4.58 -11.30 4.39
C LYS A 48 -5.67 -12.25 3.91
N ALA A 49 -6.88 -11.76 3.64
CA ALA A 49 -7.96 -12.59 3.11
C ALA A 49 -7.59 -13.18 1.74
N PHE A 50 -6.93 -12.39 0.90
CA PHE A 50 -6.41 -12.86 -0.39
C PHE A 50 -5.27 -13.90 -0.21
N GLN A 51 -4.35 -13.66 0.73
CA GLN A 51 -3.28 -14.62 1.02
C GLN A 51 -3.82 -15.95 1.59
N ALA A 52 -4.93 -15.93 2.34
CA ALA A 52 -5.56 -17.14 2.84
C ALA A 52 -6.07 -18.08 1.73
N SER A 53 -6.40 -17.55 0.54
CA SER A 53 -6.74 -18.37 -0.63
C SER A 53 -5.53 -18.80 -1.47
N HIS A 54 -4.34 -18.24 -1.21
CA HIS A 54 -3.08 -18.54 -1.89
C HIS A 54 -1.95 -18.73 -0.86
N PRO A 55 -2.00 -19.79 -0.05
CA PRO A 55 -1.09 -20.00 1.07
C PRO A 55 0.38 -20.18 0.67
N GLU A 56 0.64 -20.48 -0.60
CA GLU A 56 1.97 -20.56 -1.19
C GLU A 56 2.66 -19.19 -1.35
N TRP A 57 1.93 -18.10 -1.12
CA TRP A 57 2.48 -16.74 -1.15
C TRP A 57 2.64 -16.19 0.27
N GLU A 58 3.85 -15.68 0.54
CA GLU A 58 4.18 -14.93 1.74
C GLU A 58 3.77 -13.47 1.57
N LEU A 59 2.81 -13.03 2.39
CA LEU A 59 2.36 -11.65 2.43
C LEU A 59 3.36 -10.76 3.19
N GLN A 60 3.92 -9.80 2.46
CA GLN A 60 4.77 -8.76 3.02
C GLN A 60 3.95 -7.64 3.67
N GLN A 61 4.62 -6.77 4.44
CA GLN A 61 3.98 -5.65 5.10
C GLN A 61 3.31 -4.68 4.10
N THR A 62 2.04 -4.36 4.35
CA THR A 62 1.31 -3.29 3.66
C THR A 62 2.06 -1.96 3.75
N SER A 63 2.09 -1.23 2.64
CA SER A 63 2.70 0.09 2.54
C SER A 63 2.21 1.06 3.63
N GLN A 64 3.07 2.03 3.93
CA GLN A 64 2.74 3.05 4.92
C GLN A 64 1.78 4.07 4.31
N TRP A 65 0.82 4.52 5.13
CA TRP A 65 -0.16 5.54 4.74
C TRP A 65 0.45 6.95 4.65
N MET A 66 1.68 7.14 5.12
CA MET A 66 2.47 8.36 4.95
C MET A 66 3.81 8.04 4.31
N ASN A 67 4.35 8.98 3.52
CA ASN A 67 5.74 8.91 3.05
C ASN A 67 6.68 9.76 3.93
N GLN A 68 7.99 9.71 3.63
CA GLN A 68 9.01 10.50 4.34
C GLN A 68 8.78 12.02 4.28
N ALA A 69 8.15 12.53 3.21
CA ALA A 69 7.79 13.94 3.06
C ALA A 69 6.49 14.32 3.79
N GLN A 70 6.00 13.43 4.66
CA GLN A 70 4.74 13.57 5.40
C GLN A 70 3.53 13.80 4.49
N ARG A 71 3.54 13.31 3.25
CA ARG A 71 2.36 13.33 2.37
C ARG A 71 1.53 12.07 2.59
N LEU A 72 0.22 12.24 2.70
CA LEU A 72 -0.71 11.14 2.81
C LEU A 72 -0.77 10.33 1.50
N ARG A 73 -0.70 9.01 1.64
CA ARG A 73 -0.63 8.01 0.57
C ARG A 73 -1.76 7.01 0.77
N PRO A 74 -2.96 7.31 0.24
CA PRO A 74 -4.09 6.41 0.40
C PRO A 74 -4.04 5.23 -0.57
N HIS A 75 -3.22 5.29 -1.62
CA HIS A 75 -2.93 4.17 -2.53
C HIS A 75 -2.01 3.16 -1.83
N PHE A 76 -2.63 2.18 -1.18
CA PHE A 76 -1.93 1.08 -0.51
C PHE A 76 -1.46 0.01 -1.49
N TRP A 77 -0.37 -0.64 -1.14
CA TRP A 77 0.08 -1.86 -1.81
C TRP A 77 0.63 -2.85 -0.79
N ALA A 78 0.53 -4.13 -1.11
CA ALA A 78 1.20 -5.20 -0.40
C ALA A 78 1.78 -6.18 -1.40
N TYR A 79 2.96 -6.69 -1.08
CA TYR A 79 3.66 -7.66 -1.91
C TYR A 79 3.37 -9.07 -1.44
N LEU A 80 3.22 -9.99 -2.39
CA LEU A 80 2.95 -11.41 -2.20
C LEU A 80 4.09 -12.16 -2.89
N GLN A 81 5.02 -12.66 -2.08
CA GLN A 81 6.23 -13.32 -2.54
C GLN A 81 6.01 -14.83 -2.55
N ARG A 82 6.28 -15.51 -3.67
CA ARG A 82 6.35 -16.98 -3.73
C ARG A 82 7.76 -17.46 -3.34
N GLU A 83 8.03 -18.75 -3.44
CA GLU A 83 9.38 -19.32 -3.41
C GLU A 83 10.37 -18.52 -4.26
N GLY A 84 11.51 -18.16 -3.68
CA GLY A 84 12.59 -17.43 -4.36
C GLY A 84 13.15 -16.27 -3.54
N GLN A 85 14.09 -15.53 -4.14
CA GLN A 85 14.69 -14.35 -3.53
C GLN A 85 13.82 -13.10 -3.76
N VAL A 86 13.98 -12.07 -2.93
CA VAL A 86 13.24 -10.80 -3.05
C VAL A 86 13.58 -10.02 -4.35
N THR A 87 14.58 -10.49 -5.10
CA THR A 87 14.99 -9.99 -6.42
C THR A 87 14.23 -10.66 -7.57
N GLU A 88 13.47 -11.72 -7.29
CA GLU A 88 12.63 -12.38 -8.29
C GLU A 88 11.30 -11.64 -8.49
N PRO A 89 10.64 -11.79 -9.66
CA PRO A 89 9.29 -11.29 -9.90
C PRO A 89 8.29 -11.90 -8.90
N MET A 90 7.38 -11.06 -8.40
CA MET A 90 6.43 -11.39 -7.35
C MET A 90 5.10 -10.71 -7.62
N MET A 91 4.05 -11.10 -6.91
CA MET A 91 2.75 -10.47 -7.08
C MET A 91 2.65 -9.23 -6.20
N ALA A 92 2.05 -8.16 -6.71
CA ALA A 92 1.71 -6.96 -5.96
C ALA A 92 0.21 -6.77 -6.00
N LEU A 93 -0.39 -6.71 -4.82
CA LEU A 93 -1.78 -6.33 -4.64
C LEU A 93 -1.81 -4.81 -4.39
N ARG A 94 -2.52 -4.07 -5.24
CA ARG A 94 -2.52 -2.59 -5.24
C ARG A 94 -3.92 -2.04 -5.21
N LEU A 95 -4.12 -1.00 -4.41
CA LEU A 95 -5.30 -0.15 -4.46
C LEU A 95 -5.08 0.93 -5.52
N PHE A 96 -6.01 1.06 -6.46
CA PHE A 96 -5.99 2.09 -7.49
C PHE A 96 -7.29 2.89 -7.53
N GLY A 97 -7.26 4.01 -8.24
CA GLY A 97 -8.45 4.83 -8.51
C GLY A 97 -8.67 5.98 -7.53
N THR A 98 -9.93 6.44 -7.49
CA THR A 98 -10.43 7.62 -6.78
C THR A 98 -11.62 7.25 -5.90
N PRO A 99 -12.09 8.11 -4.97
CA PRO A 99 -13.29 7.81 -4.18
C PRO A 99 -14.54 7.47 -5.02
N ALA A 100 -14.64 7.95 -6.26
CA ALA A 100 -15.77 7.67 -7.15
C ALA A 100 -15.65 6.32 -7.86
N ASP A 101 -14.42 5.88 -8.13
CA ASP A 101 -14.12 4.66 -8.88
C ASP A 101 -12.75 4.13 -8.42
N PHE A 102 -12.76 3.13 -7.55
CA PHE A 102 -11.57 2.49 -7.00
C PHE A 102 -11.70 0.97 -7.02
N GLY A 103 -10.56 0.30 -7.07
CA GLY A 103 -10.49 -1.14 -7.11
C GLY A 103 -9.17 -1.69 -6.60
N ILE A 104 -9.07 -3.02 -6.64
CA ILE A 104 -7.85 -3.75 -6.32
C ILE A 104 -7.32 -4.38 -7.60
N SER A 105 -6.06 -4.13 -7.93
CA SER A 105 -5.34 -4.85 -8.98
C SER A 105 -4.39 -5.86 -8.36
N LEU A 106 -4.15 -6.94 -9.09
CA LEU A 106 -3.12 -7.93 -8.82
C LEU A 106 -2.19 -7.94 -10.02
N GLU A 107 -0.93 -7.57 -9.81
CA GLU A 107 0.05 -7.32 -10.87
C GLU A 107 1.33 -8.10 -10.62
N VAL A 108 2.01 -8.52 -11.68
CA VAL A 108 3.40 -8.97 -11.58
C VAL A 108 4.29 -7.73 -11.36
N SER A 109 5.10 -7.75 -10.31
CA SER A 109 5.91 -6.62 -9.86
C SER A 109 7.23 -7.10 -9.27
N PHE A 110 8.18 -6.20 -9.11
CA PHE A 110 9.41 -6.40 -8.34
C PHE A 110 9.54 -5.29 -7.30
N ILE A 111 10.35 -5.51 -6.26
CA ILE A 111 10.66 -4.45 -5.30
C ILE A 111 11.72 -3.52 -5.90
N GLU A 112 11.32 -2.33 -6.33
CA GLU A 112 12.20 -1.35 -7.02
C GLU A 112 13.54 -1.09 -6.30
N ARG A 113 13.54 -0.97 -4.97
CA ARG A 113 14.77 -0.75 -4.17
C ARG A 113 15.72 -1.96 -4.10
N LYS A 114 15.30 -3.12 -4.59
CA LYS A 114 16.11 -4.35 -4.68
C LYS A 114 16.42 -4.74 -6.11
N LYS A 115 16.15 -3.85 -7.07
CA LYS A 115 16.47 -4.07 -8.48
C LYS A 115 17.98 -4.27 -8.65
N ASP A 116 18.33 -5.29 -9.42
CA ASP A 116 19.66 -5.56 -9.94
C ASP A 116 19.64 -5.50 -11.48
N GLU A 117 20.80 -5.71 -12.12
CA GLU A 117 20.94 -5.68 -13.58
C GLU A 117 20.10 -6.76 -14.28
N GLN A 118 19.80 -7.87 -13.60
CA GLN A 118 19.07 -9.02 -14.16
C GLN A 118 17.55 -8.96 -13.91
N THR A 119 17.07 -8.01 -13.11
CA THR A 119 15.67 -7.94 -12.68
C THR A 119 14.69 -7.80 -13.86
N LEU A 120 15.06 -7.03 -14.90
CA LEU A 120 14.20 -6.87 -16.08
C LEU A 120 14.15 -8.13 -16.95
N ASP A 121 15.27 -8.83 -17.10
CA ASP A 121 15.34 -10.10 -17.84
C ASP A 121 14.51 -11.19 -17.15
N LYS A 122 14.50 -11.19 -15.81
CA LYS A 122 13.64 -12.09 -15.02
C LYS A 122 12.16 -11.76 -15.19
N GLN A 123 11.78 -10.48 -15.22
CA GLN A 123 10.40 -10.06 -15.45
C GLN A 123 9.90 -10.48 -16.83
N ALA A 124 10.72 -10.31 -17.87
CA ALA A 124 10.36 -10.66 -19.25
C ALA A 124 10.09 -12.16 -19.46
N LYS A 125 10.58 -13.04 -18.56
CA LYS A 125 10.33 -14.49 -18.64
C LYS A 125 8.99 -14.93 -18.06
N VAL A 126 8.31 -14.05 -17.32
CA VAL A 126 7.06 -14.35 -16.60
C VAL A 126 5.86 -13.64 -17.26
N LEU A 127 6.12 -12.75 -18.22
CA LEU A 127 5.15 -12.11 -19.11
C LEU A 127 5.03 -12.90 -20.42
#